data_AF-A0A7V6WFR7-F1
#
_entry.id   AF-A0A7V6WFR7-F1
#
_cell.length_a   1.000
_cell.length_b   1.000
_cell.length_c   1.000
_cell.angle_alpha   90.00
_cell.angle_beta   90.00
_cell.angle_gamma   90.00
#
_symmetry.space_group_name_H-M   'P 1'
#
loop_
_entity.id
_entity.type
_entity.pdbx_description
1 polymer ?
#
loop_
_entity_poly.entity_id
_entity_poly.type
_entity_poly.pdbx_seq_one_letter_code
_entity_poly.pdbx_strand_id
1 'polypeptide(L)'
;MPDPESRSKPFNLNASQIPLVLWLAAAAFIGIVLIGIGNLASTGTGEEKLVQEMPLTPGESEISRTEKEIERRLEAILSQIEGAGEVSVSVFLVSGTRYEYAVNVS
;
A
#
# COMPACT_ATOMS: atom_id res chain seq x y z
N MET A 1 -25.95 46.91 -17.24
CA MET A 1 -26.40 45.93 -16.22
C MET A 1 -26.55 44.59 -16.92
N PRO A 2 -25.77 43.55 -16.58
CA PRO A 2 -25.95 42.22 -17.16
C PRO A 2 -27.00 41.41 -16.39
N ASP A 3 -27.83 40.68 -17.13
CA ASP A 3 -29.00 39.93 -16.66
C ASP A 3 -28.63 38.68 -15.84
N PRO A 4 -29.32 38.40 -14.71
CA PRO A 4 -28.97 37.30 -13.82
C PRO A 4 -29.81 36.04 -14.04
N GLU A 5 -29.87 35.45 -15.24
CA GLU A 5 -30.62 34.18 -15.36
C GLU A 5 -30.15 33.23 -16.48
N SER A 6 -28.91 32.77 -16.36
CA SER A 6 -28.52 31.48 -16.97
C SER A 6 -28.65 30.37 -15.91
N ARG A 7 -29.89 30.00 -15.58
CA ARG A 7 -30.19 28.80 -14.80
C ARG A 7 -30.35 27.62 -15.75
N SER A 8 -29.24 27.02 -16.16
CA SER A 8 -29.30 25.69 -16.77
C SER A 8 -29.81 24.71 -15.72
N LYS A 9 -31.02 24.16 -15.93
CA LYS A 9 -31.52 23.00 -15.18
C LYS A 9 -30.86 21.77 -15.81
N PRO A 10 -29.81 21.16 -15.23
CA PRO A 10 -29.06 20.15 -15.96
C PRO A 10 -29.69 18.76 -15.84
N PHE A 11 -30.74 18.59 -15.02
CA PHE A 11 -31.18 17.27 -14.58
C PHE A 11 -32.70 17.16 -14.49
N ASN A 12 -33.27 16.40 -15.43
CA ASN A 12 -34.68 16.00 -15.45
C ASN A 12 -34.82 14.69 -14.65
N LEU A 13 -34.66 14.77 -13.33
CA LEU A 13 -34.72 13.61 -12.45
C LEU A 13 -36.17 13.30 -12.10
N ASN A 14 -36.63 12.10 -12.49
CA ASN A 14 -37.93 11.59 -12.10
C ASN A 14 -37.98 11.46 -10.56
N ALA A 15 -39.01 12.01 -9.92
CA ALA A 15 -39.13 12.08 -8.45
C ALA A 15 -39.00 10.71 -7.76
N SER A 16 -39.32 9.63 -8.48
CA SER A 16 -39.15 8.25 -8.00
C SER A 16 -37.71 7.74 -8.00
N GLN A 17 -36.79 8.38 -8.74
CA GLN A 17 -35.37 8.00 -8.85
C GLN A 17 -34.45 8.85 -7.97
N ILE A 18 -34.96 9.95 -7.40
CA ILE A 18 -34.24 10.76 -6.40
C ILE A 18 -33.65 9.92 -5.26
N PRO A 19 -34.35 8.96 -4.63
CA PRO A 19 -33.75 8.17 -3.54
C PRO A 19 -32.60 7.28 -4.02
N LEU A 20 -32.67 6.74 -5.24
CA LEU A 20 -31.60 5.93 -5.83
C LEU A 20 -30.40 6.79 -6.24
N VAL A 21 -30.65 7.95 -6.86
CA VAL A 21 -29.60 8.89 -7.26
C VAL A 21 -28.92 9.50 -6.03
N LEU A 22 -29.67 9.79 -4.96
CA LEU A 22 -29.12 10.25 -3.69
C LEU A 22 -28.23 9.15 -3.04
N TRP A 23 -28.67 7.89 -3.09
CA TRP A 23 -27.89 6.76 -2.60
C TRP A 23 -26.61 6.54 -3.43
N LEU A 24 -26.69 6.65 -4.76
CA LEU A 24 -25.54 6.53 -5.66
C LEU A 24 -24.55 7.69 -5.46
N ALA A 25 -25.05 8.91 -5.26
CA ALA A 25 -24.24 10.08 -4.93
C ALA A 25 -23.55 9.93 -3.57
N ALA A 26 -24.24 9.38 -2.56
CA ALA A 26 -23.64 9.07 -1.27
C ALA A 26 -22.53 8.02 -1.39
N ALA A 27 -22.76 6.94 -2.15
CA ALA A 27 -21.75 5.92 -2.42
C ALA A 27 -20.51 6.48 -3.15
N ALA A 28 -20.73 7.33 -4.16
CA ALA A 28 -19.64 8.00 -4.88
C ALA A 28 -18.86 8.95 -3.97
N PHE A 29 -19.55 9.72 -3.12
CA PHE A 29 -18.91 10.62 -2.15
C PHE A 29 -18.09 9.85 -1.13
N ILE A 30 -18.62 8.75 -0.60
CA ILE A 30 -17.89 7.84 0.29
C ILE A 30 -16.62 7.31 -0.38
N GLY A 31 -16.70 6.88 -1.64
CA GLY A 31 -15.52 6.44 -2.40
C GLY A 31 -14.43 7.51 -2.49
N ILE A 32 -14.81 8.76 -2.78
CA ILE A 32 -13.87 9.89 -2.84
C ILE A 32 -13.25 10.17 -1.47
N VAL A 33 -14.04 10.12 -0.39
CA VAL A 33 -13.56 10.31 0.98
C VAL A 33 -12.58 9.20 1.38
N LEU A 34 -12.88 7.93 1.07
CA LEU A 34 -11.98 6.80 1.32
C LEU A 34 -10.66 6.94 0.55
N ILE A 35 -10.69 7.37 -0.71
CA ILE A 35 -9.47 7.62 -1.50
C ILE A 35 -8.66 8.79 -0.90
N GLY A 36 -9.32 9.85 -0.41
CA GLY A 36 -8.65 10.97 0.25
C GLY A 36 -7.93 10.57 1.54
N ILE A 37 -8.60 9.77 2.39
CA ILE A 37 -8.00 9.23 3.62
C ILE A 37 -6.90 8.22 3.29
N GLY A 38 -7.12 7.36 2.28
CA GLY A 38 -6.14 6.42 1.78
C GLY A 38 -4.88 7.11 1.25
N ASN A 39 -5.00 8.23 0.53
CA ASN A 39 -3.84 9.02 0.09
C ASN A 39 -3.14 9.77 1.23
N LEU A 40 -3.88 10.23 2.25
CA LEU A 40 -3.27 10.83 3.44
C LEU A 40 -2.51 9.80 4.28
N ALA A 41 -3.03 8.56 4.37
CA ALA A 41 -2.33 7.43 4.98
C ALA A 41 -1.19 6.88 4.10
N SER A 42 -1.36 6.91 2.77
CA SER A 42 -0.36 6.48 1.78
C SER A 42 0.63 7.59 1.39
N THR A 43 0.54 8.78 1.99
CA THR A 43 1.65 9.74 2.02
C THR A 43 2.83 9.20 2.87
N GLY A 44 2.72 7.98 3.40
CA GLY A 44 3.84 7.15 3.86
C GLY A 44 4.15 5.92 2.99
N THR A 45 3.42 5.66 1.90
CA THR A 45 3.58 4.47 1.04
C THR A 45 3.44 4.83 -0.43
N GLY A 46 4.25 5.79 -0.84
CA GLY A 46 4.42 6.21 -2.22
C GLY A 46 5.87 6.60 -2.47
N GLU A 47 6.82 5.77 -2.02
CA GLU A 47 8.18 5.88 -2.54
C GLU A 47 8.24 5.16 -3.88
N GLU A 48 8.41 5.98 -4.91
CA GLU A 48 8.91 5.57 -6.20
C GLU A 48 10.09 4.62 -6.03
N LYS A 49 10.09 3.64 -6.93
CA LYS A 49 11.20 2.78 -7.30
C LYS A 49 12.45 3.61 -7.65
N LEU A 50 13.18 4.06 -6.64
CA LEU A 50 14.60 4.33 -6.74
C LEU A 50 15.29 3.33 -5.84
N VAL A 51 16.21 2.59 -6.44
CA VAL A 51 17.23 1.82 -5.72
C VAL A 51 18.06 2.84 -4.95
N GLN A 52 17.57 3.23 -3.79
CA GLN A 52 18.28 4.02 -2.83
C GLN A 52 18.99 3.01 -1.94
N GLU A 53 20.31 2.89 -2.08
CA GLU A 53 21.14 2.23 -1.08
C GLU A 53 20.75 2.83 0.28
N MET A 54 20.10 2.01 1.10
CA MET A 54 19.56 2.46 2.37
C MET A 54 20.71 2.97 3.25
N PRO A 55 20.65 4.21 3.77
CA PRO A 55 21.63 4.65 4.74
C PRO A 55 21.54 3.71 5.94
N LEU A 56 22.70 3.19 6.34
CA LEU A 56 22.87 2.35 7.52
C LEU A 56 22.19 3.04 8.71
N THR A 57 21.02 2.55 9.10
CA THR A 57 20.42 2.96 10.37
C THR A 57 21.39 2.46 11.44
N PRO A 58 21.96 3.34 12.29
CA PRO A 58 22.91 2.92 13.31
C PRO A 58 22.18 2.02 14.31
N GLY A 59 22.28 0.70 14.14
CA GLY A 59 21.64 -0.28 15.02
C GLY A 59 20.91 -1.44 14.33
N GLU A 60 20.72 -1.43 13.01
CA GLU A 60 20.23 -2.63 12.33
C GLU A 60 21.35 -3.66 12.19
N SER A 61 21.23 -4.76 12.94
CA SER A 61 22.14 -5.90 12.79
C SER A 61 22.00 -6.50 11.38
N GLU A 62 23.08 -7.04 10.82
CA GLU A 62 23.04 -7.77 9.54
C GLU A 62 22.03 -8.94 9.58
N ILE A 63 21.81 -9.49 10.77
CA ILE A 63 20.82 -10.53 11.04
C ILE A 63 19.41 -10.00 10.80
N SER A 64 19.07 -8.83 11.37
CA SER A 64 17.75 -8.21 11.21
C SER A 64 17.43 -7.85 9.75
N ARG A 65 18.44 -7.47 8.96
CA ARG A 65 18.27 -7.27 7.52
C ARG A 65 17.96 -8.58 6.80
N THR A 66 18.66 -9.65 7.18
CA THR A 66 18.46 -10.98 6.61
C THR A 66 17.07 -11.52 6.96
N GLU A 67 16.64 -11.35 8.21
CA GLU A 67 15.29 -11.71 8.68
C GLU A 67 14.21 -11.04 7.82
N LYS A 68 14.26 -9.71 7.70
CA LYS A 68 13.31 -8.93 6.89
C LYS A 68 13.30 -9.34 5.42
N GLU A 69 14.47 -9.62 4.84
CA GLU A 69 14.55 -10.06 3.44
C GLU A 69 13.87 -11.44 3.25
N ILE A 70 14.03 -12.35 4.21
CA ILE A 70 13.37 -13.67 4.17
C ILE A 70 11.86 -13.50 4.37
N GLU A 71 11.43 -12.67 5.33
CA GLU A 71 10.01 -12.36 5.57
C GLU A 71 9.33 -11.88 4.29
N ARG A 72 9.91 -10.88 3.64
CA ARG A 72 9.38 -10.29 2.40
C ARG A 72 9.29 -11.30 1.26
N ARG A 73 10.31 -12.15 1.11
CA ARG A 73 10.31 -13.20 0.07
C ARG A 73 9.22 -14.23 0.31
N LEU A 74 9.06 -14.70 1.56
CA LEU A 74 8.02 -15.66 1.90
C LEU A 74 6.63 -15.06 1.69
N GLU A 75 6.41 -13.84 2.16
CA GLU A 75 5.16 -13.11 1.96
C GLU A 75 4.82 -12.98 0.47
N ALA A 76 5.79 -12.60 -0.36
CA ALA A 76 5.61 -12.48 -1.81
C ALA A 76 5.28 -13.81 -2.49
N ILE A 77 5.85 -14.92 -2.03
CA ILE A 77 5.56 -16.26 -2.59
C ILE A 77 4.19 -16.75 -2.13
N LEU A 78 3.89 -16.63 -0.83
CA LEU A 78 2.67 -17.15 -0.25
C LEU A 78 1.43 -16.37 -0.69
N SER A 79 1.55 -15.07 -0.93
CA SER A 79 0.48 -14.23 -1.48
C SER A 79 0.08 -14.59 -2.92
N GLN A 80 0.93 -15.29 -3.67
CA GLN A 80 0.62 -15.75 -5.03
C GLN A 80 -0.19 -17.05 -5.06
N ILE A 81 -0.38 -17.71 -3.91
CA ILE A 81 -1.14 -18.96 -3.83
C ILE A 81 -2.64 -18.63 -3.83
N GLU A 82 -3.36 -19.19 -4.81
CA GLU A 82 -4.81 -19.00 -4.93
C GLU A 82 -5.53 -19.52 -3.68
N GLY A 83 -6.29 -18.63 -3.02
CA GLY A 83 -7.01 -18.93 -1.79
C GLY A 83 -6.26 -18.67 -0.47
N ALA A 84 -5.02 -18.14 -0.51
CA ALA A 84 -4.24 -17.84 0.70
C ALA A 84 -4.75 -16.64 1.51
N GLY A 85 -5.48 -15.71 0.89
CA GLY A 85 -5.94 -14.48 1.55
C GLY A 85 -4.80 -13.51 1.86
N GLU A 86 -4.94 -12.72 2.91
CA GLU A 86 -3.89 -11.80 3.38
C GLU A 86 -2.88 -12.57 4.23
N VAL A 87 -1.60 -12.51 3.83
CA VAL A 87 -0.52 -13.29 4.45
C VAL A 87 0.50 -12.34 5.05
N SER A 88 0.85 -12.56 6.33
CA SER A 88 1.93 -11.85 7.02
C SER A 88 2.89 -12.87 7.62
N VAL A 89 4.19 -12.64 7.45
CA VAL A 89 5.25 -13.59 7.83
C VAL A 89 6.24 -12.89 8.75
N SER A 90 6.66 -13.56 9.82
CA SER A 90 7.75 -13.10 10.68
C SER A 90 8.79 -14.20 10.89
N VAL A 91 10.06 -13.85 10.82
CA VAL A 91 11.21 -14.77 10.86
C VAL A 91 12.24 -14.28 11.87
N PHE A 92 12.67 -15.18 12.75
CA PHE A 92 13.76 -14.94 13.70
C PHE A 92 14.87 -15.97 13.47
N LEU A 93 16.07 -15.50 13.18
CA LEU A 93 17.24 -16.35 12.99
C LEU A 93 17.85 -16.71 14.35
N VAL A 94 17.91 -18.01 14.64
CA VAL A 94 18.49 -18.54 15.89
C VAL A 94 20.01 -18.30 15.97
N SER A 95 20.67 -18.13 14.83
CA SER A 95 22.10 -17.83 14.74
C SER A 95 22.42 -16.99 13.52
N GLY A 96 23.46 -16.17 13.61
CA GLY A 96 23.95 -15.31 12.52
C GLY A 96 24.74 -16.07 11.45
N THR A 97 25.15 -15.34 10.42
CA THR A 97 25.94 -15.87 9.31
C THR A 97 27.32 -16.36 9.77
N ARG A 98 27.72 -17.55 9.32
CA ARG A 98 29.06 -18.10 9.52
C ARG A 98 29.85 -17.97 8.22
N TYR A 99 30.99 -17.30 8.29
CA TYR A 99 31.94 -17.23 7.18
C TYR A 99 32.98 -18.35 7.33
N GLU A 100 33.03 -19.25 6.36
CA GLU A 100 34.12 -20.21 6.24
C GLU A 100 35.09 -19.76 5.15
N TYR A 101 36.37 -19.63 5.52
CA TYR A 101 37.43 -19.26 4.59
C TYR A 101 38.30 -20.48 4.32
N ALA A 102 38.48 -20.82 3.03
CA ALA A 102 39.49 -21.78 2.63
C ALA A 102 40.87 -21.16 2.84
N VAL A 103 41.59 -21.60 3.87
CA VAL A 103 43.00 -21.25 4.06
C VAL A 103 43.85 -22.24 3.27
N ASN A 104 44.71 -21.73 2.40
CA ASN A 104 45.63 -22.57 1.66
C ASN A 104 46.70 -23.07 2.66
N VAL A 105 46.57 -24.31 3.11
CA VAL A 105 47.62 -24.95 3.91
C VAL A 105 48.71 -25.41 2.95
N SER A 106 49.81 -24.66 2.92
CA SER A 106 51.05 -25.02 2.21
C SER A 106 51.90 -25.96 3.03
#